data_AF-A0A537W721-F1
#
_entry.id   AF-A0A537W721-F1
#
_cell.length_a   1.000
_cell.length_b   1.000
_cell.length_c   1.000
_cell.angle_alpha   90.00
_cell.angle_beta   90.00
_cell.angle_gamma   90.00
#
_symmetry.space_group_name_H-M   'P 1'
#
loop_
_entity.id
_entity.type
_entity.pdbx_description
1 polymer ?
#
loop_
_entity_poly.entity_id
_entity_poly.type
_entity_poly.pdbx_seq_one_letter_code
_entity_poly.pdbx_strand_id
1 'polypeptide(L)'
;MDRDPARMIHELPLERRTLHGHFSRELEPVLSIDPGDSVRFQSLDAGWHWELESEYLQERDEAELDSGHALNGPVHVRGARPGQTLAVRVDEVRPRSWGVTFGEGDMFKWQIDVDGGTATNDRGRTVSIAPFLGVIGMP
;
A
#
# COMPACT_ATOMS: atom_id res chain seq x y z
N MET A 1 34.49 -0.36 -10.28
CA MET A 1 33.13 -0.92 -10.38
C MET A 1 32.78 -1.42 -9.01
N ASP A 2 32.16 -0.56 -8.20
CA ASP A 2 31.63 -0.96 -6.90
C ASP A 2 30.54 -2.00 -7.15
N ARG A 3 30.67 -3.17 -6.53
CA ARG A 3 29.56 -4.11 -6.45
C ARG A 3 28.54 -3.46 -5.52
N ASP A 4 27.37 -3.12 -6.05
CA ASP A 4 26.20 -2.77 -5.27
C ASP A 4 26.05 -3.86 -4.19
N PRO A 5 26.12 -3.53 -2.87
CA PRO A 5 25.91 -4.52 -1.84
C PRO A 5 24.59 -5.24 -2.13
N ALA A 6 24.56 -6.57 -1.95
CA ALA A 6 23.46 -7.40 -2.41
C ALA A 6 22.12 -6.88 -1.86
N ARG A 7 21.35 -6.20 -2.71
CA ARG A 7 20.01 -5.69 -2.43
C ARG A 7 19.14 -6.81 -1.90
N MET A 8 18.77 -6.78 -0.62
CA MET A 8 17.89 -7.78 -0.03
C MET A 8 16.44 -7.37 -0.26
N ILE A 9 15.60 -8.35 -0.63
CA ILE A 9 14.15 -8.16 -0.70
C ILE A 9 13.54 -8.75 0.58
N HIS A 10 12.91 -7.90 1.37
CA HIS A 10 12.14 -8.27 2.55
C HIS A 10 10.67 -8.43 2.16
N GLU A 11 10.03 -9.49 2.63
CA GLU A 11 8.59 -9.68 2.49
C GLU A 11 7.90 -9.18 3.77
N LEU A 12 6.97 -8.24 3.62
CA LEU A 12 6.08 -7.82 4.70
C LEU A 12 4.72 -8.49 4.48
N PRO A 13 4.36 -9.52 5.28
CA PRO A 13 3.13 -10.26 5.08
C PRO A 13 1.91 -9.38 5.33
N LEU A 14 0.79 -9.68 4.66
CA LEU A 14 -0.48 -9.00 4.89
C LEU A 14 -1.22 -9.63 6.08
N GLU A 15 -1.00 -9.06 7.27
CA GLU A 15 -1.62 -9.51 8.50
C GLU A 15 -1.92 -8.35 9.45
N ARG A 16 -2.74 -8.58 10.49
CA ARG A 16 -3.22 -7.50 11.36
C ARG A 16 -2.10 -6.63 11.93
N ARG A 17 -0.99 -7.24 12.36
CA ARG A 17 0.13 -6.52 12.99
C ARG A 17 0.91 -5.62 12.02
N THR A 18 0.74 -5.77 10.71
CA THR A 18 1.46 -4.98 9.69
C THR A 18 0.61 -3.85 9.12
N LEU A 19 -0.58 -3.62 9.68
CA LEU A 19 -1.57 -2.66 9.21
C LEU A 19 -1.93 -1.64 10.30
N HIS A 20 -2.09 -0.38 9.89
CA HIS A 20 -2.58 0.73 10.71
C HIS A 20 -3.25 1.79 9.82
N GLY A 21 -3.96 2.76 10.40
CA GLY A 21 -4.72 3.77 9.64
C GLY A 21 -4.04 5.13 9.47
N HIS A 22 -3.07 5.46 10.31
CA HIS A 22 -2.53 6.81 10.44
C HIS A 22 -1.00 6.84 10.57
N PHE A 23 -0.38 7.98 10.26
CA PHE A 23 1.05 8.19 10.49
C PHE A 23 1.30 8.63 11.94
N SER A 24 2.15 7.90 12.67
CA SER A 24 2.56 8.26 14.02
C SER A 24 3.96 7.74 14.34
N ARG A 25 4.71 8.52 15.13
CA ARG A 25 6.04 8.15 15.65
C ARG A 25 5.98 7.14 16.80
N GLU A 26 4.81 6.99 17.41
CA GLU A 26 4.57 6.12 18.56
C GLU A 26 4.27 4.67 18.14
N LEU A 27 4.11 4.40 16.84
CA LEU A 27 3.88 3.06 16.32
C LEU A 27 5.20 2.26 16.26
N GLU A 28 5.20 1.07 16.85
CA GLU A 28 6.34 0.16 16.80
C GLU A 28 6.58 -0.32 15.35
N PRO A 29 7.83 -0.25 14.84
CA PRO A 29 8.13 -0.76 13.51
C PRO A 29 7.88 -2.26 13.38
N VAL A 30 7.22 -2.65 12.29
CA VAL A 30 6.90 -4.07 12.01
C VAL A 30 8.00 -4.77 11.21
N LEU A 31 8.93 -3.99 10.68
CA LEU A 31 10.09 -4.40 9.90
C LEU A 31 11.21 -3.35 10.07
N SER A 32 12.46 -3.80 10.12
CA SER A 32 13.64 -2.93 10.05
C SER A 32 14.55 -3.34 8.89
N ILE A 33 14.87 -2.40 7.99
CA ILE A 33 15.68 -2.64 6.78
C ILE A 33 16.95 -1.76 6.75
N ASP A 34 17.93 -2.16 5.95
CA ASP A 34 19.10 -1.33 5.67
C ASP A 34 18.87 -0.43 4.45
N PRO A 35 19.50 0.77 4.37
CA PRO A 35 19.43 1.59 3.17
C PRO A 35 19.86 0.82 1.92
N GLY A 36 19.04 0.86 0.87
CA GLY A 36 19.26 0.12 -0.37
C GLY A 36 18.46 -1.18 -0.50
N ASP A 37 17.92 -1.70 0.60
CA ASP A 37 17.01 -2.85 0.59
C ASP A 37 15.68 -2.54 -0.11
N SER A 38 14.89 -3.58 -0.34
CA SER A 38 13.53 -3.44 -0.88
C SER A 38 12.53 -4.23 -0.08
N VAL A 39 11.30 -3.72 -0.06
CA VAL A 39 10.20 -4.34 0.66
C VAL A 39 9.12 -4.67 -0.35
N ARG A 40 8.72 -5.94 -0.40
CA ARG A 40 7.52 -6.38 -1.09
C ARG A 40 6.41 -6.57 -0.06
N PHE A 41 5.23 -6.07 -0.38
CA PHE A 41 4.05 -6.17 0.47
C PHE A 41 2.78 -6.18 -0.37
N GLN A 42 1.69 -6.59 0.25
CA GLN A 42 0.35 -6.48 -0.28
C GLN A 42 -0.41 -5.43 0.54
N SER A 43 -1.17 -4.57 -0.13
CA SER A 43 -1.97 -3.51 0.52
C SER A 43 -3.45 -3.78 0.34
N LEU A 44 -4.22 -3.47 1.37
CA LEU A 44 -5.68 -3.37 1.25
C LEU A 44 -6.02 -2.07 0.50
N ASP A 45 -7.25 -1.99 0.00
CA ASP A 45 -7.76 -0.73 -0.53
C ASP A 45 -7.97 0.31 0.60
N ALA A 46 -8.35 1.53 0.22
CA ALA A 46 -8.63 2.61 1.17
C ALA A 46 -9.69 2.26 2.23
N GLY A 47 -10.61 1.33 1.91
CA GLY A 47 -11.67 0.84 2.77
C GLY A 47 -11.32 -0.40 3.60
N TRP A 48 -10.06 -0.86 3.58
CA TRP A 48 -9.59 -2.08 4.26
C TRP A 48 -10.11 -3.40 3.67
N HIS A 49 -10.35 -3.42 2.35
CA HIS A 49 -10.79 -4.61 1.62
C HIS A 49 -9.64 -5.27 0.86
N TRP A 50 -9.64 -6.60 0.82
CA TRP A 50 -8.76 -7.40 -0.04
C TRP A 50 -9.46 -7.88 -1.33
N GLU A 51 -10.77 -8.06 -1.21
CA GLU A 51 -11.71 -8.37 -2.30
C GLU A 51 -12.85 -7.37 -2.26
N LEU A 52 -13.44 -7.06 -3.41
CA LEU A 52 -14.47 -6.03 -3.56
C LEU A 52 -15.66 -6.17 -2.59
N GLU A 53 -16.06 -7.40 -2.28
CA GLU A 53 -17.25 -7.72 -1.47
C GLU A 53 -16.87 -8.39 -0.13
N SER A 54 -15.61 -8.28 0.31
CA SER A 54 -15.15 -8.87 1.57
C SER A 54 -14.25 -7.93 2.36
N GLU A 55 -14.58 -7.79 3.63
CA GLU A 55 -13.65 -7.28 4.63
C GLU A 55 -12.54 -8.32 4.83
N TYR A 56 -11.28 -7.86 4.85
CA TYR A 56 -10.14 -8.73 5.12
C TYR A 56 -9.96 -8.99 6.62
N LEU A 57 -10.30 -8.01 7.46
CA LEU A 57 -10.23 -8.07 8.92
C LEU A 57 -11.51 -7.48 9.51
N GLN A 58 -12.19 -8.24 10.38
CA GLN A 58 -13.48 -7.85 10.96
C GLN A 58 -13.35 -6.98 12.22
N GLU A 59 -12.16 -6.90 12.81
CA GLU A 59 -11.91 -6.12 14.04
C GLU A 59 -10.99 -4.94 13.73
N ARG A 60 -11.61 -3.77 13.55
CA ARG A 60 -10.93 -2.48 13.34
C ARG A 60 -11.20 -1.53 14.50
N ASP A 61 -10.17 -0.84 14.94
CA ASP A 61 -10.25 0.27 15.89
C ASP A 61 -10.17 1.60 15.12
N GLU A 62 -11.30 2.01 14.54
CA GLU A 62 -11.39 3.24 13.74
C GLU A 62 -11.17 4.52 14.56
N ALA A 63 -11.35 4.45 15.88
CA ALA A 63 -11.20 5.58 16.78
C ALA A 63 -9.73 5.89 17.07
N GLU A 64 -8.87 4.88 17.05
CA GLU A 64 -7.44 5.03 17.34
C GLU A 64 -6.55 4.47 16.22
N LEU A 65 -6.20 3.18 16.29
CA LEU A 65 -5.13 2.60 15.48
C LEU A 65 -5.44 2.62 13.97
N ASP A 66 -6.68 2.35 13.59
CA ASP A 66 -7.13 2.11 12.22
C ASP A 66 -7.89 3.30 11.63
N SER A 67 -7.67 4.49 12.20
CA SER A 67 -8.22 5.75 11.72
C SER A 67 -7.61 6.14 10.37
N GLY A 68 -8.34 5.92 9.28
CA GLY A 68 -7.94 6.30 7.91
C GLY A 68 -7.81 5.13 6.94
N HIS A 69 -7.05 5.35 5.86
CA HIS A 69 -6.76 4.30 4.87
C HIS A 69 -5.87 3.22 5.46
N ALA A 70 -6.03 1.97 5.02
CA ALA A 70 -5.12 0.90 5.40
C ALA A 70 -3.69 1.22 4.92
N LEU A 71 -2.74 1.27 5.84
CA LEU A 71 -1.32 1.50 5.58
C LEU A 71 -0.52 0.26 5.98
N ASN A 72 0.48 -0.09 5.17
CA ASN A 72 1.48 -1.09 5.54
C ASN A 72 2.62 -0.44 6.31
N GLY A 73 3.06 -1.09 7.40
CA GLY A 73 4.23 -0.65 8.17
C GLY A 73 3.91 -0.47 9.66
N PRO A 74 4.64 0.40 10.37
CA PRO A 74 5.77 1.22 9.87
C PRO A 74 7.02 0.39 9.55
N VAL A 75 7.78 0.81 8.53
CA VAL A 75 9.11 0.24 8.23
C VAL A 75 10.19 1.18 8.76
N HIS A 76 11.05 0.67 9.63
CA HIS A 76 12.20 1.41 10.13
C HIS A 76 13.41 1.23 9.20
N VAL A 77 14.02 2.34 8.81
CA VAL A 77 15.25 2.35 7.99
C VAL A 77 16.43 2.65 8.90
N ARG A 78 17.37 1.70 9.03
CA ARG A 78 18.51 1.84 9.95
C ARG A 78 19.37 3.05 9.59
N GLY A 79 19.66 3.85 10.60
CA GLY A 79 20.50 5.05 10.46
C GLY A 79 19.79 6.30 9.95
N ALA A 80 18.49 6.22 9.60
CA ALA A 80 17.68 7.39 9.27
C ALA A 80 17.50 8.31 10.49
N ARG A 81 17.63 9.62 10.30
CA ARG A 81 17.58 10.65 11.36
C ARG A 81 16.80 11.89 10.91
N PRO A 82 16.20 12.66 11.84
CA PRO A 82 15.60 13.95 11.54
C PRO A 82 16.57 14.88 10.79
N GLY A 83 16.06 15.58 9.78
CA GLY A 83 16.86 16.45 8.90
C GLY A 83 17.45 15.74 7.67
N GLN A 84 17.32 14.42 7.56
CA GLN A 84 17.67 13.68 6.35
C GLN A 84 16.49 13.54 5.39
N THR A 85 16.78 13.17 4.14
CA THR A 85 15.79 12.82 3.13
C THR A 85 15.73 11.31 2.98
N LEU A 86 14.54 10.74 3.06
CA LEU A 86 14.27 9.37 2.64
C LEU A 86 13.93 9.36 1.15
N ALA A 87 14.73 8.65 0.35
CA ALA A 87 14.44 8.41 -1.06
C ALA A 87 13.77 7.04 -1.21
N VAL A 88 12.54 7.00 -1.71
CA VAL A 88 11.79 5.78 -1.97
C VAL A 88 11.65 5.60 -3.49
N ARG A 89 12.21 4.51 -4.02
CA ARG A 89 11.96 4.07 -5.39
C ARG A 89 10.85 3.04 -5.37
N VAL A 90 9.77 3.29 -6.12
CA VAL A 90 8.73 2.28 -6.39
C VAL A 90 9.18 1.47 -7.60
N ASP A 91 9.57 0.22 -7.39
CA ASP A 91 10.01 -0.64 -8.50
C ASP A 91 8.82 -1.16 -9.32
N GLU A 92 7.74 -1.56 -8.66
CA GLU A 92 6.57 -2.17 -9.29
C GLU A 92 5.30 -1.95 -8.45
N VAL A 93 4.18 -1.72 -9.13
CA VAL A 93 2.84 -1.72 -8.54
C VAL A 93 1.95 -2.62 -9.38
N ARG A 94 1.46 -3.72 -8.79
CA ARG A 94 0.49 -4.62 -9.42
C ARG A 94 -0.83 -4.52 -8.68
N PRO A 95 -1.88 -3.91 -9.27
CA PRO A 95 -3.20 -3.93 -8.65
C PRO A 95 -3.81 -5.33 -8.72
N ARG A 96 -4.86 -5.53 -7.94
CA ARG A 96 -5.75 -6.70 -8.06
C ARG A 96 -6.64 -6.53 -9.30
N SER A 97 -7.42 -7.55 -9.63
CA SER A 97 -8.33 -7.55 -10.78
C SER A 97 -9.60 -6.71 -10.57
N TRP A 98 -9.63 -5.86 -9.53
CA TRP A 98 -10.79 -5.04 -9.18
C TRP A 98 -10.36 -3.66 -8.66
N GLY A 99 -11.28 -2.70 -8.72
CA GLY A 99 -11.14 -1.39 -8.09
C GLY A 99 -12.49 -0.70 -7.91
N VAL A 100 -12.49 0.39 -7.16
CA VAL A 100 -13.68 1.24 -6.96
C VAL A 100 -13.34 2.71 -7.17
N THR A 101 -14.32 3.47 -7.66
CA THR A 101 -14.28 4.92 -7.64
C THR A 101 -15.56 5.42 -6.99
N PHE A 102 -15.42 6.37 -6.07
CA PHE A 102 -16.53 7.09 -5.47
C PHE A 102 -16.59 8.51 -6.05
N GLY A 103 -17.74 8.95 -6.51
CA GLY A 103 -17.93 10.30 -7.05
C GLY A 103 -19.40 10.72 -7.02
N GLU A 104 -19.69 11.92 -6.52
CA GLU A 104 -21.05 12.50 -6.47
C GLU A 104 -22.13 11.59 -5.86
N GLY A 105 -21.76 10.74 -4.89
CA GLY A 105 -22.67 9.78 -4.25
C GLY A 105 -22.81 8.44 -4.98
N ASP A 106 -22.20 8.30 -6.15
CA ASP A 106 -22.13 7.06 -6.91
C ASP A 106 -20.86 6.27 -6.59
N MET A 107 -21.00 4.95 -6.65
CA MET A 107 -19.88 4.01 -6.71
C MET A 107 -19.81 3.39 -8.12
N PHE A 108 -18.60 3.30 -8.66
CA PHE A 108 -18.29 2.61 -9.90
C PHE A 108 -17.38 1.43 -9.57
N LYS A 109 -17.83 0.22 -9.87
CA LYS A 109 -17.02 -1.00 -9.72
C LYS A 109 -16.23 -1.24 -10.99
N TRP A 110 -14.93 -1.47 -10.87
CA TRP A 110 -14.01 -1.70 -11.98
C TRP A 110 -13.54 -3.15 -11.99
N GLN A 111 -13.56 -3.78 -13.17
CA GLN A 111 -12.81 -4.98 -13.49
C GLN A 111 -11.50 -4.55 -14.13
N ILE A 112 -10.37 -4.99 -13.58
CA ILE A 112 -9.03 -4.59 -14.03
C ILE A 112 -8.35 -5.77 -14.74
N ASP A 113 -8.03 -5.57 -16.02
CA ASP A 113 -7.13 -6.42 -16.79
C ASP A 113 -5.72 -5.84 -16.69
N VAL A 114 -4.95 -6.36 -15.72
CA VAL A 114 -3.59 -5.89 -15.43
C VAL A 114 -2.64 -6.14 -16.59
N ASP A 115 -2.75 -7.32 -17.20
CA ASP A 115 -1.87 -7.73 -18.31
C ASP A 115 -2.23 -6.99 -19.61
N GLY A 116 -3.53 -6.74 -19.84
CA GLY A 116 -4.02 -5.92 -20.95
C GLY A 116 -3.91 -4.42 -20.73
N GLY A 117 -3.57 -3.97 -19.52
CA GLY A 117 -3.37 -2.56 -19.19
C GLY A 117 -4.65 -1.72 -19.23
N THR A 118 -5.82 -2.33 -18.97
CA THR A 118 -7.12 -1.63 -19.01
C THR A 118 -8.02 -1.97 -17.83
N ALA A 119 -8.99 -1.11 -17.57
CA ALA A 119 -10.06 -1.35 -16.60
C ALA A 119 -11.41 -0.99 -17.22
N THR A 120 -12.42 -1.82 -16.98
CA THR A 120 -13.80 -1.59 -17.44
C THR A 120 -14.73 -1.49 -16.25
N ASN A 121 -15.54 -0.43 -16.17
CA ASN A 121 -16.51 -0.28 -15.08
C ASN A 121 -17.84 -0.99 -15.36
N ASP A 122 -18.64 -1.12 -14.30
CA ASP A 122 -20.02 -1.64 -14.30
C ASP A 122 -21.02 -0.87 -15.18
N ARG A 123 -20.61 0.27 -15.75
CA ARG A 123 -21.38 1.06 -16.74
C ARG A 123 -20.80 0.95 -18.16
N GLY A 124 -19.88 0.01 -18.40
CA GLY A 124 -19.33 -0.31 -19.72
C GLY A 124 -18.27 0.66 -20.24
N ARG A 125 -17.69 1.53 -19.40
CA ARG A 125 -16.59 2.42 -19.80
C ARG A 125 -15.25 1.73 -19.57
N THR A 126 -14.39 1.72 -20.60
CA THR A 126 -13.03 1.19 -20.52
C THR A 126 -12.00 2.32 -20.53
N VAL A 127 -10.98 2.23 -19.67
CA VAL A 127 -9.85 3.16 -19.59
C VAL A 127 -8.52 2.40 -19.53
N SER A 128 -7.42 3.03 -19.93
CA SER A 128 -6.07 2.51 -19.66
C SER A 128 -5.71 2.71 -18.19
N ILE A 129 -4.98 1.76 -17.60
CA ILE A 129 -4.50 1.86 -16.22
C ILE A 129 -3.08 2.41 -16.16
N ALA A 130 -2.81 3.19 -15.11
CA ALA A 130 -1.47 3.62 -14.72
C ALA A 130 -1.35 3.48 -13.19
N PRO A 131 -1.04 2.28 -12.66
CA PRO A 131 -1.03 2.03 -11.23
C PRO A 131 0.06 2.83 -10.51
N PHE A 132 -0.28 3.40 -9.36
CA PHE A 132 0.65 4.10 -8.47
C PHE A 132 0.21 3.93 -7.02
N LEU A 133 1.12 4.16 -6.08
CA LEU A 133 0.84 4.13 -4.64
C LEU A 133 0.31 5.49 -4.19
N GLY A 134 -0.97 5.55 -3.80
CA GLY A 134 -1.64 6.82 -3.48
C GLY A 134 -1.24 7.45 -2.14
N VAL A 135 -0.88 6.64 -1.15
CA VAL A 135 -0.47 7.12 0.19
C VAL A 135 0.88 6.48 0.55
N ILE A 136 1.92 7.31 0.59
CA ILE A 136 3.25 6.97 1.11
C ILE A 136 3.71 8.16 1.94
N GLY A 137 4.26 7.92 3.12
CA GLY A 137 4.72 9.00 3.99
C GLY A 137 5.52 8.53 5.18
N MET A 138 5.94 9.50 5.98
CA MET A 138 6.59 9.31 7.27
C MET A 138 6.01 10.31 8.27
N PRO A 139 5.97 9.97 9.57
CA PRO A 139 5.58 10.89 10.64
C PRO A 139 6.71 11.85 11.08
#